data_AF-A0A7V6DCH0-F1
#
_entry.id   AF-A0A7V6DCH0-F1
#
_cell.length_a   1.000
_cell.length_b   1.000
_cell.length_c   1.000
_cell.angle_alpha   90.00
_cell.angle_beta   90.00
_cell.angle_gamma   90.00
#
_symmetry.space_group_name_H-M   'P 1'
#
loop_
_entity.id
_entity.type
_entity.pdbx_description
1 polymer ?
#
loop_
_entity_poly.entity_id
_entity_poly.type
_entity_poly.pdbx_seq_one_letter_code
_entity_poly.pdbx_strand_id
1 'polypeptide(L)'
;MKTWRLWFIALAVTLFASLARAQHHDVYFVGVDGWSDLPRGVYAGLPNPNYGRLTLLLAHYTPGTEHYHPIGVWSYAGPASNPVVNNTNTNNRLPELYQRATGQEYIYLYPGSGAFAGYYRSGIVRNPAVEEYSNLLVQPTGVLADSTDEAVQRLYNSSGGRWIGSLGEARVGLRLVDITPGLRITLEDGTPILTSIGSVYEIGRGDRFAFTPVFSVAF
;
A
#
# COMPACT_ATOMS: atom_id res chain seq x y z
N MET A 1 22.53 48.58 -40.63
CA MET A 1 21.22 48.00 -40.26
C MET A 1 21.38 46.49 -40.14
N LYS A 2 21.42 45.93 -38.93
CA LYS A 2 21.51 44.49 -38.66
C LYS A 2 20.42 44.17 -37.63
N THR A 3 19.34 43.54 -38.07
CA THR A 3 18.22 43.10 -37.22
C THR A 3 18.54 41.73 -36.64
N TRP A 4 18.70 41.67 -35.31
CA TRP A 4 18.81 40.41 -34.58
C TRP A 4 17.40 39.85 -34.34
N ARG A 5 17.13 38.65 -34.86
CA ARG A 5 15.89 37.92 -34.58
C ARG A 5 16.11 37.07 -33.31
N LEU A 6 15.47 37.48 -32.23
CA LEU A 6 15.34 36.68 -31.00
C LEU A 6 14.38 35.52 -31.29
N TRP A 7 14.88 34.29 -31.23
CA TRP A 7 14.05 33.10 -31.19
C TRP A 7 13.73 32.79 -29.73
N PHE A 8 12.50 33.08 -29.31
CA PHE A 8 11.96 32.56 -28.05
C PHE A 8 11.52 31.11 -28.30
N ILE A 9 12.32 30.15 -27.84
CA ILE A 9 11.88 28.76 -27.69
C ILE A 9 11.12 28.69 -26.36
N ALA A 10 9.79 28.66 -26.43
CA ALA A 10 8.96 28.35 -25.28
C ALA A 10 9.09 26.85 -24.99
N LEU A 11 9.84 26.51 -23.93
CA LEU A 11 9.92 25.16 -23.39
C LEU A 11 8.60 24.85 -22.66
N ALA A 12 7.69 24.14 -23.33
CA ALA A 12 6.50 23.60 -22.69
C ALA A 12 6.92 22.42 -21.79
N VAL A 13 7.04 22.68 -20.48
CA VAL A 13 7.15 21.63 -19.47
C VAL A 13 5.75 21.01 -19.31
N THR A 14 5.48 19.94 -20.03
CA THR A 14 4.34 19.06 -19.74
C THR A 14 4.67 18.24 -18.49
N LEU A 15 4.22 18.73 -17.34
CA LEU A 15 4.07 17.92 -16.14
C LEU A 15 3.01 16.85 -16.44
N PHE A 16 3.45 15.67 -16.85
CA PHE A 16 2.62 14.47 -16.77
C PHE A 16 2.46 14.15 -15.28
N ALA A 17 1.45 14.74 -14.64
CA ALA A 17 0.86 14.11 -13.47
C ALA A 17 0.27 12.80 -13.99
N SER A 18 0.91 11.67 -13.67
CA SER A 18 0.28 10.37 -13.85
C SER A 18 -0.98 10.37 -12.98
N LEU A 19 -2.12 10.63 -13.59
CA LEU A 19 -3.40 10.28 -13.00
C LEU A 19 -3.39 8.76 -12.92
N ALA A 20 -2.94 8.22 -11.79
CA ALA A 20 -3.17 6.84 -11.45
C ALA A 20 -4.69 6.67 -11.39
N ARG A 21 -5.28 6.19 -12.49
CA ARG A 21 -6.62 5.64 -12.45
C ARG A 21 -6.49 4.40 -11.58
N ALA A 22 -7.30 4.27 -10.54
CA ALA A 22 -7.46 2.99 -9.86
C ALA A 22 -7.88 1.99 -10.94
N GLN A 23 -6.95 1.14 -11.37
CA GLN A 23 -7.33 -0.07 -12.09
C GLN A 23 -7.99 -0.97 -11.06
N HIS A 24 -9.08 -1.62 -11.43
CA HIS A 24 -9.79 -2.61 -10.61
C HIS A 24 -8.92 -3.85 -10.41
N HIS A 25 -7.86 -3.69 -9.63
CA HIS A 25 -6.93 -4.72 -9.20
C HIS A 25 -6.65 -4.49 -7.73
N ASP A 26 -6.44 -5.58 -7.00
CA ASP A 26 -6.12 -5.52 -5.59
C ASP A 26 -4.78 -4.78 -5.44
N VAL A 27 -4.85 -3.61 -4.80
CA VAL A 27 -3.73 -2.70 -4.54
C VAL A 27 -3.72 -2.36 -3.07
N TYR A 28 -2.60 -1.80 -2.61
CA TYR A 28 -2.42 -1.44 -1.23
C TYR A 28 -2.73 0.04 -1.02
N PHE A 29 -3.38 0.34 0.10
CA PHE A 29 -3.63 1.69 0.55
C PHE A 29 -3.03 1.97 1.93
N VAL A 30 -2.76 3.24 2.19
CA VAL A 30 -2.44 3.78 3.51
C VAL A 30 -3.56 4.69 3.94
N GLY A 31 -4.14 4.43 5.11
CA GLY A 31 -5.16 5.28 5.71
C GLY A 31 -4.96 5.45 7.21
N VAL A 32 -5.53 6.50 7.78
CA VAL A 32 -5.57 6.70 9.23
C VAL A 32 -6.85 6.10 9.78
N ASP A 33 -6.75 5.27 10.82
CA ASP A 33 -7.93 4.71 11.48
C ASP A 33 -8.69 5.81 12.25
N GLY A 34 -9.90 6.12 11.80
CA GLY A 34 -10.74 7.19 12.33
C GLY A 34 -11.69 6.78 13.46
N TRP A 35 -11.75 5.51 13.84
CA TRP A 35 -12.63 5.07 14.94
C TRP A 35 -11.95 5.26 16.28
N SER A 36 -12.47 6.14 17.15
CA SER A 36 -11.99 6.32 18.53
C SER A 36 -12.25 5.08 19.40
N ASP A 37 -13.42 4.47 19.21
CA ASP A 37 -13.91 3.32 19.96
C ASP A 37 -14.38 2.23 18.98
N LEU A 38 -14.30 0.98 19.40
CA LEU A 38 -14.75 -0.13 18.57
C LEU A 38 -16.29 -0.17 18.51
N PRO A 39 -16.91 -0.08 17.32
CA PRO A 39 -18.37 0.01 17.22
C PRO A 39 -19.08 -1.34 17.39
N ARG A 40 -18.35 -2.45 17.33
CA ARG A 40 -18.92 -3.81 17.30
C ARG A 40 -17.92 -4.87 17.77
N GLY A 41 -18.45 -6.07 18.04
CA GLY A 41 -17.67 -7.25 18.46
C GLY A 41 -17.52 -7.36 19.97
N VAL A 42 -16.69 -8.31 20.41
CA VAL A 42 -16.47 -8.63 21.83
C VAL A 42 -15.95 -7.43 22.63
N TYR A 43 -15.24 -6.52 21.98
CA TYR A 43 -14.62 -5.33 22.57
C TYR A 43 -15.38 -4.04 22.24
N ALA A 44 -16.64 -4.13 21.83
CA ALA A 44 -17.44 -2.95 21.50
C ALA A 44 -17.51 -1.95 22.67
N GLY A 45 -17.37 -0.66 22.36
CA GLY A 45 -17.34 0.42 23.34
C GLY A 45 -15.99 0.62 24.05
N LEU A 46 -14.99 -0.23 23.79
CA LEU A 46 -13.62 0.01 24.24
C LEU A 46 -12.85 0.91 23.27
N PRO A 47 -11.86 1.68 23.74
CA PRO A 47 -10.99 2.47 22.88
C PRO A 47 -10.35 1.61 21.79
N ASN A 48 -10.35 2.08 20.56
CA ASN A 48 -9.69 1.38 19.46
C ASN A 48 -8.16 1.55 19.58
N PRO A 49 -7.37 0.47 19.73
CA PRO A 49 -5.92 0.57 19.86
C PRO A 49 -5.23 1.11 18.59
N ASN A 50 -5.96 1.21 17.48
CA ASN A 50 -5.47 1.75 16.22
C ASN A 50 -5.88 3.20 15.96
N TYR A 51 -6.71 3.82 16.79
CA TYR A 51 -7.21 5.18 16.55
C TYR A 51 -6.05 6.17 16.29
N GLY A 52 -6.14 6.92 15.19
CA GLY A 52 -5.13 7.90 14.80
C GLY A 52 -3.83 7.32 14.24
N ARG A 53 -3.75 5.99 14.03
CA ARG A 53 -2.56 5.33 13.45
C ARG A 53 -2.72 5.11 11.96
N LEU A 54 -1.58 5.12 11.25
CA LEU A 54 -1.50 4.63 9.88
C LEU A 54 -1.75 3.12 9.85
N THR A 55 -2.53 2.70 8.86
CA THR A 55 -2.86 1.30 8.58
C THR A 55 -2.51 1.00 7.12
N LEU A 56 -1.81 -0.12 6.87
CA LEU A 56 -1.68 -0.69 5.53
C LEU A 56 -2.95 -1.49 5.22
N LEU A 57 -3.56 -1.26 4.08
CA LEU A 57 -4.85 -1.82 3.69
C LEU A 57 -4.67 -2.53 2.35
N LEU A 58 -4.99 -3.81 2.26
CA LEU A 58 -5.19 -4.46 0.97
C LEU A 58 -6.63 -4.20 0.52
N ALA A 59 -6.83 -3.69 -0.69
CA ALA A 59 -8.16 -3.54 -1.27
C ALA A 59 -8.59 -4.84 -1.93
N HIS A 60 -9.80 -5.30 -1.62
CA HIS A 60 -10.46 -6.39 -2.34
C HIS A 60 -11.58 -5.83 -3.21
N TYR A 61 -11.48 -6.02 -4.52
CA TYR A 61 -12.51 -5.61 -5.48
C TYR A 61 -13.50 -6.74 -5.80
N THR A 62 -14.01 -7.43 -4.77
CA THR A 62 -15.06 -8.45 -4.97
C THR A 62 -16.39 -7.76 -5.26
N PRO A 63 -17.01 -7.98 -6.44
CA PRO A 63 -18.18 -7.23 -6.88
C PRO A 63 -19.30 -7.13 -5.84
N GLY A 64 -19.64 -5.90 -5.46
CA GLY A 64 -20.72 -5.57 -4.52
C GLY A 64 -20.34 -5.71 -3.03
N THR A 65 -19.13 -6.17 -2.75
CA THR A 65 -18.60 -6.37 -1.39
C THR A 65 -17.21 -5.77 -1.24
N GLU A 66 -16.87 -4.73 -2.01
CA GLU A 66 -15.56 -4.12 -1.98
C GLU A 66 -15.20 -3.61 -0.58
N HIS A 67 -14.05 -4.02 -0.07
CA HIS A 67 -13.62 -3.71 1.29
C HIS A 67 -12.11 -3.80 1.46
N TYR A 68 -11.62 -3.21 2.55
CA TYR A 68 -10.22 -3.32 2.93
C TYR A 68 -9.98 -4.49 3.89
N HIS A 69 -8.86 -5.18 3.68
CA HIS A 69 -8.21 -6.01 4.68
C HIS A 69 -7.06 -5.24 5.32
N PRO A 70 -7.17 -4.88 6.61
CA PRO A 70 -6.11 -4.17 7.30
C PRO A 70 -4.97 -5.12 7.70
N ILE A 71 -3.75 -4.73 7.37
CA ILE A 71 -2.51 -5.48 7.61
C ILE A 71 -1.72 -4.77 8.70
N GLY A 72 -1.19 -5.52 9.68
CA GLY A 72 -0.32 -4.92 10.70
C GLY A 72 -1.06 -4.24 11.86
N VAL A 73 -2.37 -4.37 11.97
CA VAL A 73 -3.18 -3.68 12.99
C VAL A 73 -3.07 -4.31 14.38
N TRP A 74 -3.17 -3.44 15.39
CA TRP A 74 -3.22 -3.83 16.78
C TRP A 74 -4.58 -4.43 17.11
N SER A 75 -4.62 -5.42 18.00
CA SER A 75 -5.85 -6.10 18.39
C SER A 75 -5.91 -6.30 19.90
N TYR A 76 -7.13 -6.50 20.42
CA TYR A 76 -7.32 -6.93 21.80
C TYR A 76 -7.32 -8.46 21.89
N ALA A 77 -6.79 -8.97 23.00
CA ALA A 77 -6.92 -10.36 23.42
C ALA A 77 -7.37 -10.45 24.89
N GLY A 78 -7.91 -11.61 25.27
CA GLY A 78 -8.40 -11.87 26.62
C GLY A 78 -9.84 -11.41 26.86
N PRO A 79 -10.31 -11.40 28.11
CA PRO A 79 -11.66 -10.95 28.46
C PRO A 79 -11.86 -9.46 28.21
N ALA A 80 -13.05 -9.06 27.72
CA ALA A 80 -13.36 -7.66 27.45
C ALA A 80 -13.33 -6.75 28.69
N SER A 81 -13.50 -7.31 29.89
CA SER A 81 -13.39 -6.57 31.16
C SER A 81 -11.94 -6.24 31.56
N ASN A 82 -10.95 -6.92 30.97
CA ASN A 82 -9.53 -6.69 31.21
C ASN A 82 -8.70 -7.13 30.00
N PRO A 83 -8.82 -6.41 28.86
CA PRO A 83 -8.17 -6.83 27.63
C PRO A 83 -6.69 -6.46 27.62
N VAL A 84 -5.91 -7.18 26.84
CA VAL A 84 -4.51 -6.86 26.53
C VAL A 84 -4.40 -6.42 25.09
N VAL A 85 -3.70 -5.31 24.83
CA VAL A 85 -3.40 -4.87 23.46
C VAL A 85 -2.20 -5.65 22.92
N ASN A 86 -2.42 -6.35 21.81
CA ASN A 86 -1.38 -6.98 21.02
C ASN A 86 -1.03 -6.07 19.85
N ASN A 87 0.24 -5.68 19.76
CA ASN A 87 0.76 -4.87 18.66
C ASN A 87 1.19 -5.72 17.44
N THR A 88 0.99 -7.03 17.50
CA THR A 88 1.27 -7.98 16.42
C THR A 88 0.29 -9.15 16.43
N ASN A 89 0.11 -9.80 15.29
CA ASN A 89 -0.71 -11.00 15.15
C ASN A 89 -0.18 -11.90 14.01
N THR A 90 -0.71 -13.13 13.90
CA THR A 90 -0.29 -14.14 12.91
C THR A 90 -0.65 -13.79 11.46
N ASN A 91 -1.45 -12.74 11.23
CA ASN A 91 -1.84 -12.22 9.93
C ASN A 91 -1.09 -10.93 9.55
N ASN A 92 -0.08 -10.50 10.33
CA ASN A 92 0.82 -9.40 9.97
C ASN A 92 1.84 -9.83 8.91
N ARG A 93 1.36 -10.34 7.78
CA ARG A 93 2.18 -10.73 6.64
C ARG A 93 1.38 -10.66 5.34
N LEU A 94 2.12 -10.71 4.24
CA LEU A 94 1.58 -10.80 2.90
C LEU A 94 2.23 -12.02 2.20
N PRO A 95 1.45 -12.93 1.59
CA PRO A 95 0.00 -13.00 1.61
C PRO A 95 -0.61 -13.36 2.99
N GLU A 96 -1.89 -13.04 3.18
CA GLU A 96 -2.62 -13.40 4.40
C GLU A 96 -2.72 -14.92 4.59
N LEU A 97 -2.93 -15.37 5.84
CA LEU A 97 -2.85 -16.80 6.22
C LEU A 97 -3.80 -17.69 5.39
N TYR A 98 -4.97 -17.18 5.02
CA TYR A 98 -6.02 -17.93 4.33
C TYR A 98 -5.63 -18.31 2.89
N GLN A 99 -4.71 -17.56 2.26
CA GLN A 99 -4.25 -17.83 0.89
C GLN A 99 -3.41 -19.10 0.77
N ARG A 100 -2.95 -19.67 1.88
CA ARG A 100 -2.23 -20.95 1.85
C ARG A 100 -3.06 -22.07 1.23
N ALA A 101 -4.36 -22.09 1.47
CA ALA A 101 -5.26 -23.10 0.92
C ALA A 101 -5.59 -22.88 -0.56
N THR A 102 -5.41 -21.66 -1.09
CA THR A 102 -5.65 -21.31 -2.50
C THR A 102 -4.42 -21.53 -3.38
N GLY A 103 -3.26 -21.79 -2.76
CA GLY A 103 -1.97 -22.01 -3.42
C GLY A 103 -1.07 -20.77 -3.47
N GLN A 104 -1.56 -19.57 -3.15
CA GLN A 104 -0.75 -18.35 -3.07
C GLN A 104 -0.09 -18.19 -1.70
N GLU A 105 0.88 -19.06 -1.37
CA GLU A 105 1.57 -18.99 -0.08
C GLU A 105 2.57 -17.81 0.00
N TYR A 106 3.08 -17.33 -1.14
CA TYR A 106 4.10 -16.29 -1.21
C TYR A 106 3.76 -15.25 -2.29
N ILE A 107 4.39 -14.07 -2.19
CA ILE A 107 4.47 -13.15 -3.33
C ILE A 107 5.41 -13.79 -4.36
N TYR A 108 4.89 -14.08 -5.55
CA TYR A 108 5.68 -14.72 -6.59
C TYR A 108 6.74 -13.78 -7.15
N LEU A 109 7.92 -14.34 -7.40
CA LEU A 109 9.02 -13.67 -8.07
C LEU A 109 9.23 -14.30 -9.45
N TYR A 110 9.46 -13.46 -10.45
CA TYR A 110 9.65 -13.87 -11.83
C TYR A 110 10.99 -13.39 -12.38
N PRO A 111 11.59 -14.10 -13.36
CA PRO A 111 12.82 -13.64 -13.99
C PRO A 111 12.70 -12.21 -14.48
N GLY A 112 13.61 -11.36 -14.03
CA GLY A 112 13.70 -9.96 -14.40
C GLY A 112 14.46 -9.74 -15.71
N SER A 113 14.33 -8.54 -16.24
CA SER A 113 15.07 -8.04 -17.40
C SER A 113 15.56 -6.61 -17.13
N GLY A 114 16.41 -6.06 -18.00
CA GLY A 114 16.94 -4.70 -17.85
C GLY A 114 17.72 -4.54 -16.53
N ALA A 115 17.33 -3.58 -15.70
CA ALA A 115 17.90 -3.33 -14.37
C ALA A 115 17.82 -4.54 -13.41
N PHE A 116 16.99 -5.54 -13.74
CA PHE A 116 16.82 -6.78 -12.98
C PHE A 116 17.34 -8.02 -13.74
N ALA A 117 18.15 -7.86 -14.78
CA ALA A 117 18.85 -8.99 -15.39
C ALA A 117 19.73 -9.69 -14.34
N GLY A 118 19.61 -11.02 -14.21
CA GLY A 118 20.28 -11.78 -13.15
C GLY A 118 19.49 -11.91 -11.84
N TYR A 119 18.23 -11.42 -11.78
CA TYR A 119 17.40 -11.47 -10.58
C TYR A 119 16.00 -12.02 -10.86
N TYR A 120 15.41 -12.72 -9.88
CA TYR A 120 13.96 -12.88 -9.76
C TYR A 120 13.39 -11.64 -9.05
N ARG A 121 12.26 -11.10 -9.52
CA ARG A 121 11.62 -9.90 -8.94
C ARG A 121 10.11 -10.01 -8.79
N SER A 122 9.57 -9.26 -7.83
CA SER A 122 8.13 -9.06 -7.64
C SER A 122 7.55 -8.02 -8.62
N GLY A 123 6.23 -7.87 -8.59
CA GLY A 123 5.50 -6.86 -9.37
C GLY A 123 5.23 -7.25 -10.82
N ILE A 124 5.54 -8.49 -11.21
CA ILE A 124 5.15 -9.05 -12.51
C ILE A 124 3.91 -9.91 -12.27
N VAL A 125 2.74 -9.43 -12.68
CA VAL A 125 1.47 -10.17 -12.58
C VAL A 125 1.25 -10.91 -13.90
N ARG A 126 1.28 -12.24 -13.86
CA ARG A 126 1.01 -13.13 -14.99
C ARG A 126 -0.43 -13.63 -15.01
N ASN A 127 -1.04 -13.83 -13.84
CA ASN A 127 -2.42 -14.25 -13.71
C ASN A 127 -3.09 -13.54 -12.52
N PRO A 128 -3.75 -12.39 -12.75
CA PRO A 128 -4.40 -11.61 -11.70
C PRO A 128 -5.41 -12.42 -10.87
N ALA A 129 -6.04 -13.45 -11.44
CA ALA A 129 -7.06 -14.24 -10.75
C ALA A 129 -6.50 -15.13 -9.61
N VAL A 130 -5.18 -15.33 -9.55
CA VAL A 130 -4.51 -16.13 -8.50
C VAL A 130 -3.31 -15.42 -7.88
N GLU A 131 -3.08 -14.16 -8.26
CA GLU A 131 -1.92 -13.36 -7.86
C GLU A 131 -2.35 -12.05 -7.19
N GLU A 132 -3.40 -12.12 -6.39
CA GLU A 132 -4.06 -10.99 -5.71
C GLU A 132 -3.06 -10.07 -4.97
N TYR A 133 -2.04 -10.64 -4.32
CA TYR A 133 -1.05 -9.90 -3.54
C TYR A 133 0.12 -9.32 -4.35
N SER A 134 0.21 -9.64 -5.64
CA SER A 134 1.41 -9.37 -6.46
C SER A 134 1.49 -7.95 -6.99
N ASN A 135 0.37 -7.20 -7.00
CA ASN A 135 0.37 -5.78 -7.35
C ASN A 135 0.69 -4.92 -6.11
N LEU A 136 1.97 -4.63 -5.92
CA LEU A 136 2.50 -3.97 -4.72
C LEU A 136 2.35 -2.44 -4.72
N LEU A 137 1.54 -1.88 -5.62
CA LEU A 137 1.27 -0.45 -5.63
C LEU A 137 0.63 -0.02 -4.30
N VAL A 138 1.24 0.97 -3.65
CA VAL A 138 0.79 1.60 -2.41
C VAL A 138 0.37 3.04 -2.69
N GLN A 139 -0.83 3.42 -2.27
CA GLN A 139 -1.37 4.78 -2.40
C GLN A 139 -2.10 5.22 -1.12
N PRO A 140 -2.31 6.52 -0.85
CA PRO A 140 -3.17 6.92 0.26
C PRO A 140 -4.65 6.72 -0.10
N THR A 141 -5.51 6.42 0.87
CA THR A 141 -6.97 6.24 0.63
C THR A 141 -7.62 7.49 0.02
N GLY A 142 -7.06 8.67 0.29
CA GLY A 142 -7.53 9.95 -0.27
C GLY A 142 -7.56 10.02 -1.80
N VAL A 143 -6.79 9.18 -2.53
CA VAL A 143 -6.87 9.14 -4.01
C VAL A 143 -8.23 8.64 -4.51
N LEU A 144 -9.04 8.03 -3.65
CA LEU A 144 -10.33 7.44 -3.99
C LEU A 144 -11.52 8.37 -3.70
N ALA A 145 -11.31 9.44 -2.93
CA ALA A 145 -12.38 10.28 -2.38
C ALA A 145 -13.35 10.81 -3.45
N ASP A 146 -12.81 11.26 -4.58
CA ASP A 146 -13.57 11.92 -5.65
C ASP A 146 -13.99 10.96 -6.79
N SER A 147 -13.83 9.65 -6.61
CA SER A 147 -14.18 8.69 -7.66
C SER A 147 -15.69 8.66 -7.91
N THR A 148 -16.11 8.58 -9.17
CA THR A 148 -17.52 8.35 -9.54
C THR A 148 -17.86 6.87 -9.73
N ASP A 149 -16.87 5.98 -9.61
CA ASP A 149 -17.04 4.54 -9.72
C ASP A 149 -17.67 3.97 -8.44
N GLU A 150 -18.77 3.24 -8.56
CA GLU A 150 -19.53 2.69 -7.43
C GLU A 150 -18.70 1.70 -6.59
N ALA A 151 -17.90 0.84 -7.24
CA ALA A 151 -17.08 -0.14 -6.54
C ALA A 151 -15.96 0.56 -5.75
N VAL A 152 -15.35 1.60 -6.34
CA VAL A 152 -14.36 2.44 -5.64
C VAL A 152 -15.00 3.18 -4.46
N GLN A 153 -16.19 3.74 -4.63
CA GLN A 153 -16.90 4.40 -3.53
C GLN A 153 -17.32 3.42 -2.44
N ARG A 154 -17.70 2.18 -2.77
CA ARG A 154 -17.98 1.14 -1.77
C ARG A 154 -16.73 0.77 -0.99
N LEU A 155 -15.60 0.58 -1.66
CA LEU A 155 -14.30 0.33 -1.03
C LEU A 155 -13.92 1.49 -0.09
N TYR A 156 -13.96 2.73 -0.60
CA TYR A 156 -13.58 3.93 0.13
C TYR A 156 -14.41 4.13 1.40
N ASN A 157 -15.73 3.93 1.30
CA ASN A 157 -16.66 4.04 2.42
C ASN A 157 -16.81 2.73 3.23
N SER A 158 -16.04 1.69 2.92
CA SER A 158 -16.12 0.39 3.60
C SER A 158 -15.82 0.53 5.10
N SER A 159 -16.38 -0.39 5.89
CA SER A 159 -16.32 -0.31 7.36
C SER A 159 -16.78 1.05 7.90
N GLY A 160 -17.85 1.63 7.35
CA GLY A 160 -18.42 2.90 7.83
C GLY A 160 -17.45 4.08 7.70
N GLY A 161 -16.62 4.08 6.65
CA GLY A 161 -15.66 5.14 6.39
C GLY A 161 -14.47 5.17 7.37
N ARG A 162 -14.08 4.02 7.93
CA ARG A 162 -13.01 3.93 8.96
C ARG A 162 -11.69 4.57 8.55
N TRP A 163 -11.35 4.60 7.25
CA TRP A 163 -10.07 5.08 6.73
C TRP A 163 -10.18 6.24 5.71
N ILE A 164 -11.25 7.04 5.78
CA ILE A 164 -11.47 8.18 4.87
C ILE A 164 -10.73 9.47 5.32
N GLY A 165 -10.02 9.42 6.45
CA GLY A 165 -9.31 10.58 6.99
C GLY A 165 -8.15 11.02 6.11
N SER A 166 -7.98 12.33 5.95
CA SER A 166 -6.85 12.93 5.23
C SER A 166 -5.53 12.74 5.98
N LEU A 167 -4.47 12.44 5.23
CA LEU A 167 -3.08 12.48 5.70
C LEU A 167 -2.53 13.92 5.79
N GLY A 168 -3.26 14.90 5.25
CA GLY A 168 -2.88 16.31 5.23
C GLY A 168 -1.51 16.51 4.59
N GLU A 169 -0.56 17.03 5.37
CA GLU A 169 0.83 17.27 4.93
C GLU A 169 1.82 16.24 5.50
N ALA A 170 1.33 15.15 6.09
CA ALA A 170 2.17 14.14 6.70
C ALA A 170 3.10 13.49 5.65
N ARG A 171 4.38 13.31 6.02
CA ARG A 171 5.34 12.50 5.26
C ARG A 171 5.20 11.06 5.72
N VAL A 172 4.95 10.16 4.78
CA VAL A 172 4.79 8.73 5.03
C VAL A 172 6.08 8.03 4.64
N GLY A 173 6.59 7.18 5.54
CA GLY A 173 7.81 6.43 5.30
C GLY A 173 7.68 4.96 5.68
N LEU A 174 8.39 4.11 4.96
CA LEU A 174 8.61 2.71 5.32
C LEU A 174 9.91 2.62 6.10
N ARG A 175 9.87 1.93 7.25
CA ARG A 175 11.05 1.63 8.05
C ARG A 175 11.45 0.18 7.86
N LEU A 176 12.72 -0.07 7.54
CA LEU A 176 13.23 -1.43 7.54
C LEU A 176 13.49 -1.89 8.99
N VAL A 177 12.83 -2.96 9.41
CA VAL A 177 12.98 -3.54 10.75
C VAL A 177 13.89 -4.76 10.71
N ASP A 178 13.76 -5.59 9.68
CA ASP A 178 14.59 -6.77 9.45
C ASP A 178 14.58 -7.12 7.95
N ILE A 179 15.57 -7.88 7.49
CA ILE A 179 15.68 -8.32 6.09
C ILE A 179 16.45 -9.64 5.97
N THR A 180 15.90 -10.58 5.21
CA THR A 180 16.60 -11.83 4.87
C THR A 180 17.83 -11.53 4.01
N PRO A 181 19.02 -12.09 4.33
CA PRO A 181 20.20 -11.93 3.49
C PRO A 181 19.94 -12.30 2.02
N GLY A 182 20.38 -11.44 1.10
CA GLY A 182 20.19 -11.62 -0.33
C GLY A 182 18.89 -11.03 -0.90
N LEU A 183 17.91 -10.67 -0.06
CA LEU A 183 16.73 -9.93 -0.50
C LEU A 183 17.10 -8.47 -0.75
N ARG A 184 16.73 -7.95 -1.92
CA ARG A 184 16.87 -6.55 -2.30
C ARG A 184 15.51 -5.89 -2.35
N ILE A 185 15.43 -4.65 -1.87
CA ILE A 185 14.28 -3.77 -2.04
C ILE A 185 14.73 -2.61 -2.93
N THR A 186 14.04 -2.41 -4.06
CA THR A 186 14.39 -1.37 -5.03
C THR A 186 13.14 -0.63 -5.51
N LEU A 187 13.35 0.49 -6.19
CA LEU A 187 12.37 1.09 -7.09
C LEU A 187 12.29 0.29 -8.41
N GLU A 188 11.34 0.65 -9.27
CA GLU A 188 11.12 -0.01 -10.57
C GLU A 188 12.28 0.15 -11.56
N ASP A 189 13.14 1.15 -11.37
CA ASP A 189 14.36 1.37 -12.16
C ASP A 189 15.58 0.61 -11.62
N GLY A 190 15.41 -0.15 -10.53
CA GLY A 190 16.47 -0.90 -9.86
C GLY A 190 17.24 -0.11 -8.80
N THR A 191 16.90 1.15 -8.55
CA THR A 191 17.51 1.97 -7.49
C THR A 191 17.30 1.32 -6.12
N PRO A 192 18.37 0.96 -5.38
CA PRO A 192 18.24 0.37 -4.05
C PRO A 192 17.63 1.35 -3.05
N ILE A 193 16.70 0.85 -2.26
CA ILE A 193 16.10 1.56 -1.12
C ILE A 193 16.20 0.67 0.11
N LEU A 194 16.06 1.25 1.31
CA LEU A 194 16.02 0.48 2.56
C LEU A 194 17.21 -0.49 2.70
N THR A 195 18.44 -0.02 2.47
CA THR A 195 19.65 -0.88 2.41
C THR A 195 20.23 -1.24 3.78
N SER A 196 19.70 -0.67 4.85
CA SER A 196 20.14 -0.92 6.22
C SER A 196 18.97 -1.01 7.20
N ILE A 197 19.06 -1.94 8.14
CA ILE A 197 18.08 -2.05 9.23
C ILE A 197 18.01 -0.72 9.98
N GLY A 198 16.80 -0.25 10.24
CA GLY A 198 16.53 1.04 10.88
C GLY A 198 16.40 2.21 9.91
N SER A 199 16.81 2.07 8.64
CA SER A 199 16.60 3.10 7.63
C SER A 199 15.11 3.33 7.36
N VAL A 200 14.79 4.58 7.00
CA VAL A 200 13.45 5.00 6.60
C VAL A 200 13.51 5.53 5.18
N TYR A 201 12.64 5.04 4.32
CA TYR A 201 12.45 5.55 2.97
C TYR A 201 11.09 6.26 2.90
N GLU A 202 11.06 7.53 2.53
CA GLU A 202 9.82 8.28 2.33
C GLU A 202 9.14 7.80 1.05
N ILE A 203 7.90 7.31 1.19
CA ILE A 203 7.10 6.80 0.08
C ILE A 203 6.13 7.86 -0.48
N GLY A 204 5.93 8.96 0.24
CA GLY A 204 5.11 10.06 -0.23
C GLY A 204 4.71 11.03 0.87
N ARG A 205 3.95 12.06 0.47
CA ARG A 205 3.44 13.12 1.34
C ARG A 205 1.97 13.37 1.05
N GLY A 206 1.18 13.50 2.11
CA GLY A 206 -0.24 13.82 2.05
C GLY A 206 -1.07 12.79 1.28
N ASP A 207 -2.19 13.26 0.72
CA ASP A 207 -3.21 12.40 0.10
C ASP A 207 -2.94 12.06 -1.37
N ARG A 208 -1.74 12.37 -1.88
CA ARG A 208 -1.40 12.21 -3.29
C ARG A 208 0.02 11.67 -3.46
N PHE A 209 0.15 10.36 -3.42
CA PHE A 209 1.35 9.66 -3.85
C PHE A 209 1.03 8.27 -4.40
N ALA A 210 2.02 7.69 -5.06
CA ALA A 210 2.03 6.31 -5.50
C ALA A 210 3.44 5.75 -5.31
N PHE A 211 3.54 4.57 -4.71
CA PHE A 211 4.81 3.91 -4.43
C PHE A 211 4.70 2.42 -4.72
N THR A 212 5.60 1.91 -5.56
CA THR A 212 5.64 0.49 -5.93
C THR A 212 7.03 -0.07 -5.60
N PRO A 213 7.21 -0.78 -4.47
CA PRO A 213 8.47 -1.44 -4.18
C PRO A 213 8.65 -2.67 -5.05
N VAL A 214 9.90 -2.98 -5.38
CA VAL A 214 10.29 -4.23 -6.02
C VAL A 214 11.17 -5.03 -5.08
N PHE A 215 10.72 -6.23 -4.73
CA PHE A 215 11.51 -7.22 -4.00
C PHE A 215 12.22 -8.11 -5.01
N SER A 216 13.52 -8.33 -4.84
CA SER A 216 14.28 -9.19 -5.75
C SER A 216 15.39 -9.99 -5.08
N VAL A 217 15.72 -11.14 -5.67
CA VAL A 217 16.81 -12.04 -5.26
C VAL A 217 17.60 -12.46 -6.48
N ALA A 218 18.92 -12.65 -6.35
CA ALA A 218 19.76 -13.10 -7.47
C ALA A 218 19.37 -14.53 -7.88
N PHE A 219 19.54 -14.86 -9.17
CA PHE A 219 19.41 -16.22 -9.69
C PHE A 219 20.75 -16.79 -10.16
#